data_AF-A0A318H928-F1
#
_entry.id   AF-A0A318H928-F1
#
_cell.length_a   1.000
_cell.length_b   1.000
_cell.length_c   1.000
_cell.angle_alpha   90.00
_cell.angle_beta   90.00
_cell.angle_gamma   90.00
#
_symmetry.space_group_name_H-M   'P 1'
#
loop_
_entity.id
_entity.type
_entity.pdbx_description
1 polymer ?
#
loop_
_entity_poly.entity_id
_entity_poly.type
_entity_poly.pdbx_seq_one_letter_code
_entity_poly.pdbx_strand_id
1 'polypeptide(L)'
;MAGLIGVDAPLLGLSSAIQGATAGSMAGATAAAAPEVTAILPPGGDGASAAAAAGLSARGAAAIAMLTELTTGHAMFADTVGVSGISYTAQDAISQVALSVEQAL
;
A
#
# COMPACT_ATOMS: atom_id res chain seq x y z
N MET A 1 7.36 -1.46 24.20
CA MET A 1 8.13 -0.52 25.06
C MET A 1 8.13 0.77 24.28
N ALA A 2 7.31 1.75 24.68
CA ALA A 2 7.26 3.03 23.97
C ALA A 2 8.63 3.71 24.13
N GLY A 3 9.22 4.18 23.03
CA GLY A 3 10.47 4.96 23.05
C GLY A 3 10.28 6.26 23.82
N LEU A 4 11.37 7.02 24.03
CA LEU A 4 11.42 8.22 24.88
C LEU A 4 10.33 9.28 24.55
N ILE A 5 9.76 9.25 23.35
CA ILE A 5 8.71 10.14 22.83
C ILE A 5 7.27 9.56 23.00
N GLY A 6 7.11 8.43 23.68
CA GLY A 6 5.80 7.77 23.83
C GLY A 6 5.34 7.02 22.57
N VAL A 7 6.25 6.81 21.61
CA VAL A 7 6.00 6.13 20.33
C VAL A 7 6.71 4.77 20.30
N ASP A 8 5.99 3.70 19.99
CA ASP A 8 6.56 2.35 19.83
C ASP A 8 7.00 2.14 18.36
N ALA A 9 8.25 2.50 18.07
CA ALA A 9 8.84 2.39 16.73
C ALA A 9 8.85 0.96 16.14
N PRO A 10 9.10 -0.11 16.92
CA PRO A 10 8.87 -1.49 16.47
C PRO A 10 7.45 -1.75 15.98
N LEU A 11 6.45 -1.20 16.68
CA LEU A 11 5.04 -1.38 16.34
C LEU A 11 4.67 -0.63 15.05
N LEU A 12 5.26 0.55 14.84
CA LEU A 12 5.19 1.27 13.56
C LEU A 12 5.80 0.45 12.42
N GLY A 13 7.00 -0.11 12.63
CA GLY A 13 7.66 -0.98 11.65
C GLY A 13 6.87 -2.25 11.32
N LEU A 14 6.20 -2.84 12.31
CA LEU A 14 5.30 -3.97 12.07
C LEU A 14 4.07 -3.55 11.25
N SER A 15 3.47 -2.41 11.59
CA SER A 15 2.30 -1.89 10.87
C SER A 15 2.61 -1.47 9.42
N SER A 16 3.81 -0.94 9.14
CA SER A 16 4.24 -0.67 7.77
C SER A 16 4.43 -1.96 6.98
N ALA A 17 5.03 -2.99 7.58
CA ALA A 17 5.21 -4.29 6.93
C ALA A 17 3.88 -4.98 6.58
N ILE A 18 2.91 -4.98 7.51
CA ILE A 18 1.57 -5.53 7.26
C ILE A 18 0.88 -4.81 6.10
N GLN A 19 1.01 -3.48 6.04
CA GLN A 19 0.37 -2.70 5.00
C GLN A 19 1.06 -2.84 3.64
N GLY A 20 2.39 -2.96 3.62
CA GLY A 20 3.13 -3.33 2.42
C GLY A 20 2.71 -4.70 1.88
N ALA A 21 2.57 -5.70 2.76
CA ALA A 21 2.08 -7.02 2.38
C ALA A 21 0.63 -6.99 1.85
N THR A 22 -0.22 -6.14 2.44
CA THR A 22 -1.59 -5.92 1.99
C THR A 22 -1.61 -5.29 0.60
N ALA A 23 -0.83 -4.24 0.37
CA ALA A 23 -0.67 -3.61 -0.94
C ALA A 23 -0.18 -4.61 -2.00
N GLY A 24 0.82 -5.44 -1.65
CA GLY A 24 1.30 -6.51 -2.52
C GLY A 24 0.21 -7.53 -2.88
N SER A 25 -0.62 -7.93 -1.91
CA SER A 25 -1.74 -8.84 -2.14
C SER A 25 -2.81 -8.23 -3.04
N MET A 26 -3.12 -6.94 -2.86
CA MET A 26 -4.05 -6.20 -3.72
C MET A 26 -3.55 -6.08 -5.15
N ALA A 27 -2.25 -5.76 -5.33
CA ALA A 27 -1.62 -5.72 -6.64
C ALA A 27 -1.69 -7.09 -7.34
N GLY A 28 -1.35 -8.15 -6.60
CA GLY A 28 -1.39 -9.52 -7.11
C GLY A 28 -2.80 -9.95 -7.54
N ALA A 29 -3.81 -9.70 -6.70
CA ALA A 29 -5.20 -10.02 -7.01
C ALA A 29 -5.73 -9.21 -8.20
N THR A 30 -5.39 -7.91 -8.28
CA THR A 30 -5.80 -7.04 -9.38
C THR A 30 -5.18 -7.50 -10.70
N ALA A 31 -3.89 -7.84 -10.69
CA ALA A 31 -3.20 -8.37 -11.87
C ALA A 31 -3.75 -9.72 -12.30
N ALA A 32 -4.08 -10.59 -11.34
CA ALA A 32 -4.65 -11.91 -11.61
C ALA A 32 -6.06 -11.83 -12.22
N ALA A 33 -6.86 -10.84 -11.87
CA ALA A 33 -8.23 -10.64 -12.38
C ALA A 33 -8.30 -9.76 -13.64
N ALA A 34 -7.18 -9.13 -14.04
CA ALA A 34 -7.13 -8.20 -15.15
C ALA A 34 -7.59 -8.80 -16.50
N PRO A 35 -7.13 -9.99 -16.93
CA PRO A 35 -7.55 -10.54 -18.21
C PRO A 35 -9.05 -10.88 -18.24
N GLU A 36 -9.62 -11.35 -17.13
CA GLU A 36 -11.03 -11.74 -17.04
C GLU A 36 -11.98 -10.56 -17.18
N VAL A 37 -11.60 -9.38 -16.64
CA VAL A 37 -12.45 -8.19 -16.67
C VAL A 37 -12.23 -7.30 -17.89
N THR A 38 -11.13 -7.48 -18.64
CA THR A 38 -10.80 -6.65 -19.82
C THR A 38 -10.95 -7.36 -21.16
N ALA A 39 -10.97 -8.68 -21.19
CA ALA A 39 -11.05 -9.46 -22.42
C ALA A 39 -12.43 -10.13 -22.57
N ILE A 40 -13.51 -9.35 -22.47
CA ILE A 40 -14.87 -9.89 -22.50
C ILE A 40 -15.33 -10.08 -23.93
N LEU A 41 -15.71 -11.32 -24.26
CA LEU A 41 -16.20 -11.68 -25.58
C LEU A 41 -17.73 -11.45 -25.69
N PRO A 42 -18.24 -10.95 -26.83
CA PRO A 42 -19.67 -10.87 -27.08
C PRO A 42 -20.35 -12.24 -26.98
N PRO A 43 -21.50 -12.37 -26.28
CA PRO A 43 -22.25 -13.62 -26.20
C PRO A 43 -22.98 -13.96 -27.51
N GLY A 44 -23.16 -12.99 -28.40
CA GLY A 44 -23.82 -13.13 -29.69
C GLY A 44 -23.22 -12.22 -30.76
N GLY A 45 -23.57 -12.47 -32.03
CA GLY A 45 -23.08 -11.71 -33.18
C GLY A 45 -23.83 -10.41 -33.47
N ASP A 46 -24.81 -10.05 -32.63
CA ASP A 46 -25.57 -8.82 -32.79
C ASP A 46 -24.81 -7.60 -32.23
N GLY A 47 -25.16 -6.41 -32.74
CA GLY A 47 -24.51 -5.16 -32.35
C GLY A 47 -24.67 -4.80 -30.87
N ALA A 48 -25.75 -5.26 -30.20
CA ALA A 48 -25.95 -4.99 -28.78
C ALA A 48 -25.02 -5.85 -27.92
N SER A 49 -24.83 -7.13 -28.26
CA SER A 49 -23.84 -8.02 -27.65
C SER A 49 -22.42 -7.49 -27.79
N ALA A 50 -22.06 -6.97 -28.97
CA ALA A 50 -20.75 -6.36 -29.21
C ALA A 50 -20.54 -5.09 -28.37
N ALA A 51 -21.55 -4.22 -28.31
CA ALA A 51 -21.49 -2.99 -27.52
C ALA A 51 -21.42 -3.27 -26.00
N ALA A 52 -22.17 -4.27 -25.51
CA ALA A 52 -22.16 -4.67 -24.11
C ALA A 52 -20.79 -5.23 -23.69
N ALA A 53 -20.18 -6.10 -24.51
CA ALA A 53 -18.86 -6.66 -24.26
C ALA A 53 -17.76 -5.58 -24.26
N ALA A 54 -17.81 -4.65 -25.22
CA ALA A 54 -16.89 -3.51 -25.26
C ALA A 54 -17.06 -2.59 -24.04
N GLY A 55 -18.29 -2.29 -23.64
CA GLY A 55 -18.59 -1.45 -22.48
C GLY A 55 -18.13 -2.09 -21.16
N LEU A 56 -18.33 -3.40 -21.01
CA LEU A 56 -17.88 -4.11 -19.80
C LEU A 56 -16.36 -4.22 -19.73
N SER A 57 -15.69 -4.46 -20.87
CA SER A 57 -14.22 -4.44 -20.97
C SER A 57 -13.63 -3.06 -20.63
N ALA A 58 -14.24 -1.98 -21.12
CA ALA A 58 -13.84 -0.61 -20.79
C ALA A 58 -14.03 -0.30 -19.30
N ARG A 59 -15.14 -0.76 -18.72
CA ARG A 59 -15.38 -0.64 -17.27
C ARG A 59 -14.38 -1.43 -16.45
N GLY A 60 -14.02 -2.64 -16.88
CA GLY A 60 -12.99 -3.47 -16.26
C GLY A 60 -11.62 -2.76 -16.26
N ALA A 61 -11.24 -2.14 -17.38
CA ALA A 61 -10.03 -1.34 -17.47
C ALA A 61 -10.05 -0.14 -16.51
N ALA A 62 -11.18 0.57 -16.40
CA ALA A 62 -11.33 1.67 -15.45
C ALA A 62 -11.26 1.18 -13.99
N ALA A 63 -11.83 0.02 -13.69
CA ALA A 63 -11.76 -0.59 -12.36
C ALA A 63 -10.31 -0.97 -11.99
N ILE A 64 -9.54 -1.56 -12.91
CA ILE A 64 -8.12 -1.85 -12.70
C ILE A 64 -7.34 -0.57 -12.41
N ALA A 65 -7.59 0.51 -13.15
CA ALA A 65 -6.93 1.79 -12.90
C ALA A 65 -7.23 2.32 -11.49
N MET A 66 -8.50 2.30 -11.06
CA MET A 66 -8.89 2.70 -9.70
C MET A 66 -8.27 1.82 -8.61
N LEU A 67 -8.25 0.50 -8.81
CA LEU A 67 -7.62 -0.44 -7.87
C LEU A 67 -6.10 -0.24 -7.79
N THR A 68 -5.47 0.12 -8.92
CA THR A 68 -4.04 0.45 -8.97
C THR A 68 -3.74 1.72 -8.17
N GLU A 69 -4.58 2.75 -8.30
CA GLU A 69 -4.46 3.98 -7.52
C GLU A 69 -4.62 3.71 -6.01
N LEU A 70 -5.63 2.93 -5.64
CA LEU A 70 -5.84 2.52 -4.24
C LEU A 70 -4.64 1.74 -3.68
N THR A 71 -4.11 0.79 -4.46
CA THR A 71 -2.94 0.00 -4.08
C THR A 71 -1.71 0.88 -3.88
N THR A 72 -1.53 1.88 -4.74
CA THR A 72 -0.46 2.88 -4.63
C THR A 72 -0.61 3.69 -3.35
N GLY A 73 -1.82 4.11 -3.00
CA GLY A 73 -2.09 4.81 -1.74
C GLY A 73 -1.73 3.98 -0.51
N HIS A 74 -2.05 2.69 -0.50
CA HIS A 74 -1.66 1.77 0.56
C HIS A 74 -0.14 1.61 0.67
N ALA A 75 0.57 1.52 -0.45
CA ALA A 75 2.03 1.43 -0.47
C ALA A 75 2.68 2.72 0.09
N MET A 76 2.22 3.90 -0.35
CA MET A 76 2.73 5.18 0.15
C MET A 76 2.50 5.35 1.66
N PHE A 77 1.36 4.88 2.16
CA PHE A 77 1.11 4.91 3.60
C PHE A 77 2.02 3.96 4.36
N ALA A 78 2.23 2.74 3.86
CA ALA A 78 3.20 1.80 4.44
C ALA A 78 4.61 2.41 4.52
N ASP A 79 5.07 3.04 3.43
CA ASP A 79 6.37 3.71 3.37
C ASP A 79 6.46 4.87 4.37
N THR A 80 5.42 5.71 4.44
CA THR A 80 5.37 6.86 5.35
C THR A 80 5.46 6.41 6.83
N VAL A 81 4.71 5.35 7.17
CA VAL A 81 4.75 4.76 8.52
C VAL A 81 6.11 4.14 8.81
N GLY A 82 6.71 3.47 7.83
CA GLY A 82 8.05 2.88 7.95
C GLY A 82 9.14 3.93 8.20
N VAL A 83 9.14 5.01 7.41
CA VAL A 83 10.06 6.15 7.57
C VAL A 83 9.86 6.83 8.93
N SER A 84 8.60 6.96 9.38
CA SER A 84 8.30 7.50 10.71
C SER A 84 8.89 6.62 11.82
N GLY A 85 8.74 5.29 11.72
CA GLY A 85 9.35 4.34 12.65
C GLY A 85 10.88 4.50 12.75
N ILE A 86 11.57 4.55 11.60
CA ILE A 86 13.03 4.77 11.54
C ILE A 86 13.40 6.11 12.18
N SER A 87 12.67 7.18 11.86
CA SER A 87 12.94 8.52 12.39
C SER A 87 12.82 8.57 13.92
N TYR A 88 11.81 7.93 14.49
CA TYR A 88 11.67 7.84 15.96
C TYR A 88 12.78 7.02 16.61
N THR A 89 13.23 5.91 15.98
CA THR A 89 14.40 5.18 16.51
C THR A 89 15.68 6.01 16.50
N ALA A 90 15.88 6.83 15.46
CA ALA A 90 17.05 7.71 15.38
C ALA A 90 17.00 8.82 16.44
N GLN A 91 15.82 9.41 16.66
CA GLN A 91 15.62 10.41 17.73
C GLN A 91 15.89 9.82 19.12
N ASP A 92 15.41 8.61 19.39
CA ASP A 92 15.65 7.92 20.66
C ASP A 92 17.15 7.71 20.91
N ALA A 93 17.89 7.25 19.89
CA ALA A 93 19.34 7.08 19.97
C ALA A 93 20.08 8.41 20.22
N ILE A 94 19.69 9.49 19.53
CA ILE A 94 20.28 10.83 19.74
C ILE A 94 20.02 11.32 21.16
N SER A 95 18.79 11.17 21.67
CA SER A 95 18.44 11.58 23.03
C SER A 95 19.18 10.78 24.09
N GLN A 96 19.38 9.47 23.90
CA GLN A 96 20.18 8.63 24.81
C GLN A 96 21.65 9.06 24.82
N VAL A 97 22.23 9.34 23.65
CA VAL A 97 23.62 9.83 23.55
C VAL A 97 23.76 11.19 24.26
N ALA A 98 22.85 12.13 24.01
CA ALA A 98 22.88 13.44 24.66
C ALA A 98 22.83 13.32 26.20
N LEU A 99 21.93 12.48 26.73
CA LEU A 99 21.86 12.21 28.18
C LEU A 99 23.15 11.59 28.73
N SER A 100 23.77 10.67 28.00
CA SER A 100 25.03 10.05 28.43
C SER A 100 26.20 11.04 28.50
N VAL A 101 26.20 12.05 27.62
CA VAL A 101 27.20 13.13 27.63
C VAL A 101 26.98 14.06 28.81
N GLU A 102 25.72 14.39 29.11
CA GLU A 102 25.36 15.26 30.22
C GLU A 102 25.67 14.62 31.59
N GLN A 103 25.55 13.29 31.72
CA GLN A 103 25.92 12.55 32.93
C GLN A 103 27.44 12.34 33.10
N ALA A 104 28.24 12.59 32.06
CA ALA A 104 29.69 12.43 32.07
C ALA A 104 30.44 13.74 32.42
N LEU A 105 29.72 14.86 32.56
CA LEU A 105 30.21 16.17 33.00
C LEU A 105 29.84 16.43 34.47
#